data_AF-A0A1V4YGG4-F1
#
_entry.id   AF-A0A1V4YGG4-F1
#
_cell.length_a   1.000
_cell.length_b   1.000
_cell.length_c   1.000
_cell.angle_alpha   90.00
_cell.angle_beta   90.00
_cell.angle_gamma   90.00
#
_symmetry.space_group_name_H-M   'P 1'
#
loop_
_entity.id
_entity.type
_entity.pdbx_description
1 polymer ?
#
loop_
_entity_poly.entity_id
_entity_poly.type
_entity_poly.pdbx_seq_one_letter_code
_entity_poly.pdbx_strand_id
1 'polypeptide(L)' 'MELIEVKCVVCGAPIHVYEGYIKENMYCTLHCLNAAITSKKEQIA' A
#
# COMPACT_ATOMS: atom_id res chain seq x y z
N MET A 1 3.33 2.05 -21.41
CA MET A 1 3.29 1.91 -19.94
C MET A 1 3.58 3.27 -19.36
N GLU A 2 2.66 3.80 -18.56
CA GLU A 2 2.81 5.08 -17.86
C GLU A 2 3.24 4.83 -16.41
N LEU A 3 4.16 5.68 -15.91
CA LEU A 3 4.54 5.71 -14.50
C LEU A 3 3.61 6.69 -13.79
N ILE A 4 2.84 6.21 -12.82
CA ILE A 4 1.87 7.03 -12.09
C ILE A 4 2.24 7.13 -10.60
N GLU A 5 1.72 8.16 -9.94
CA GLU A 5 1.81 8.31 -8.48
C GLU A 5 0.54 7.76 -7.82
N VAL A 6 0.71 6.88 -6.84
CA VAL A 6 -0.34 6.44 -5.91
C VAL A 6 0.11 6.67 -4.48
N LYS A 7 -0.81 6.65 -3.53
CA LYS A 7 -0.48 6.86 -2.11
C LYS A 7 -0.45 5.54 -1.34
N CYS A 8 0.51 5.42 -0.43
CA CYS A 8 0.52 4.37 0.58
C CYS A 8 -0.77 4.44 1.40
N VAL A 9 -1.49 3.32 1.50
CA VAL A 9 -2.76 3.26 2.25
C VAL A 9 -2.57 3.54 3.74
N VAL A 10 -1.37 3.27 4.29
CA VAL A 10 -1.10 3.39 5.72
C VAL A 10 -0.58 4.76 6.11
N CYS A 11 0.43 5.29 5.41
CA CYS A 11 1.09 6.54 5.80
C CYS A 11 0.91 7.70 4.82
N GLY A 12 0.21 7.48 3.69
CA GLY A 12 -0.03 8.51 2.68
C GLY A 12 1.17 8.90 1.83
N ALA A 13 2.36 8.31 2.07
CA ALA A 13 3.56 8.58 1.29
C ALA A 13 3.37 8.23 -0.20
N PRO A 14 3.94 9.02 -1.13
CA PRO A 14 3.82 8.76 -2.57
C PRO A 14 4.61 7.50 -2.98
N ILE A 15 4.03 6.73 -3.90
CA ILE A 15 4.61 5.53 -4.51
C ILE A 15 4.49 5.70 -6.02
N HIS A 16 5.61 5.61 -6.71
CA HIS A 16 5.64 5.64 -8.17
C HIS A 16 5.58 4.20 -8.69
N VAL A 17 4.53 3.87 -9.44
CA VAL A 17 4.28 2.52 -9.95
C VAL A 17 3.82 2.59 -11.40
N TYR A 18 4.23 1.60 -12.19
CA TYR A 18 3.71 1.48 -13.55
C TYR A 18 2.26 1.01 -13.50
N GLU A 19 1.41 1.59 -14.36
CA GLU A 19 -0.04 1.36 -14.35
C GLU A 19 -0.46 -0.12 -14.27
N GLY A 20 0.23 -1.01 -14.99
CA GLY A 20 -0.03 -2.46 -15.00
C GLY A 20 0.26 -3.20 -13.69
N TYR A 21 0.89 -2.54 -12.72
CA TYR A 21 1.29 -3.14 -11.43
C TYR A 21 0.54 -2.54 -10.24
N ILE A 22 -0.41 -1.63 -10.48
CA ILE A 22 -1.26 -1.08 -9.41
C ILE A 22 -2.07 -2.22 -8.78
N LYS A 23 -2.08 -2.24 -7.44
CA LYS A 23 -2.95 -3.11 -6.64
C LYS A 23 -3.92 -2.24 -5.86
N GLU A 24 -5.04 -2.83 -5.43
CA GLU A 24 -6.06 -2.17 -4.60
C GLU A 24 -5.44 -1.54 -3.34
N ASN A 25 -4.47 -2.21 -2.71
CA ASN A 25 -3.73 -1.70 -1.58
C ASN A 25 -2.24 -1.63 -1.91
N MET A 26 -1.66 -0.42 -1.81
CA MET A 26 -0.26 -0.14 -2.06
C MET A 26 0.43 0.32 -0.77
N TYR A 27 1.68 -0.14 -0.57
CA TYR A 27 2.46 0.12 0.64
C TYR A 27 3.87 0.56 0.29
N CYS A 28 4.34 1.67 0.87
CA CYS A 28 5.65 2.23 0.55
C CYS A 28 6.82 1.46 1.20
N THR A 29 6.54 0.72 2.28
CA THR A 29 7.55 -0.04 3.04
C THR A 29 6.95 -1.33 3.60
N LEU A 30 7.82 -2.29 3.94
CA LEU A 30 7.43 -3.49 4.67
C LEU A 30 6.78 -3.16 6.03
N HIS A 31 7.20 -2.08 6.67
CA HIS A 31 6.58 -1.61 7.91
C HIS A 31 5.09 -1.28 7.70
N CYS A 32 4.76 -0.51 6.66
CA CYS A 32 3.37 -0.19 6.33
C CYS A 32 2.55 -1.44 5.96
N LEU A 33 3.14 -2.35 5.19
CA LEU A 33 2.49 -3.63 4.88
C LEU A 33 2.17 -4.42 6.16
N ASN A 34 3.15 -4.57 7.06
CA ASN A 34 2.98 -5.29 8.31
C ASN A 34 1.95 -4.63 9.22
N ALA A 35 1.96 -3.30 9.34
CA ALA A 35 0.95 -2.56 10.09
C ALA A 35 -0.46 -2.85 9.58
N ALA A 36 -0.68 -2.82 8.26
CA ALA A 36 -1.98 -3.14 7.67
C ALA A 36 -2.42 -4.60 7.91
N ILE A 37 -1.48 -5.56 7.85
CA ILE A 37 -1.78 -6.98 8.14
C ILE A 37 -2.18 -7.16 9.61
N THR A 38 -1.46 -6.54 10.53
CA THR A 38 -1.75 -6.64 11.97
C THR A 38 -3.11 -6.01 12.31
N SER A 39 -3.39 -4.81 11.80
CA SER A 39 -4.69 -4.16 12.02
C SER A 39 -5.87 -4.96 11.45
N LYS A 40 -5.68 -5.71 10.36
CA LYS A 40 -6.72 -6.62 9.83
C LYS A 40 -6.96 -7.82 10.74
N LYS A 41 -5.92 -8.36 11.38
CA LYS A 41 -6.07 -9.50 12.30
C LYS A 41 -6.85 -9.14 13.55
N GLU A 42 -6.68 -7.92 14.06
CA GLU A 42 -7.39 -7.42 15.25
C GLU A 42 -8.88 -7.16 15.00
N GLN A 43 -9.29 -6.89 13.76
CA GLN A 43 -10.70 -6.65 13.41
C GLN A 43 -11.52 -7.93 13.20
N ILE A 44 -10.86 -9.10 13.11
CA ILE A 44 -11.50 -10.41 12.87
C ILE A 44 -11.48 -11.27 14.15
N ALA A 45 -10.81 -10.81 15.21
CA ALA A 45 -10.68 -11.49 16.50
C ALA A 45 -11.80 -11.12 17.48
#